data_AF-A0A0Q9KZ03-F1
#
_entry.id   AF-A0A0Q9KZ03-F1
#
_cell.length_a   1.000
_cell.length_b   1.000
_cell.length_c   1.000
_cell.angle_alpha   90.00
_cell.angle_beta   90.00
_cell.angle_gamma   90.00
#
_symmetry.space_group_name_H-M   'P 1'
#
loop_
_entity.id
_entity.type
_entity.pdbx_description
1 polymer ?
#
loop_
_entity_poly.entity_id
_entity_poly.type
_entity_poly.pdbx_seq_one_letter_code
_entity_poly.pdbx_strand_id
1 'polypeptide(L)'
;MEKPDSGESIFFQDDRFGVLWNFDPDLDAASVYPGFERLCEELLARFGRFCDEVSSAGGSRLVVKVAECVYTNEIPEVAIDTYAFGILTGWNQDYIANPSLREGTMFSRHYHSEGDKDRPVWVSATAEGEDIGITLQLVTRSEAEGELSPESGIKVAHDDLIRTFVEWTSEGMRQNWGQK
;
A
#
# COMPACT_ATOMS: atom_id res chain seq x y z
N MET A 1 -8.55 19.27 18.58
CA MET A 1 -8.33 18.98 17.15
C MET A 1 -9.27 17.84 16.84
N GLU A 2 -10.35 18.11 16.12
CA GLU A 2 -11.38 17.10 15.80
C GLU A 2 -10.73 15.99 14.96
N LYS A 3 -10.84 14.74 15.43
CA LYS A 3 -10.54 13.57 14.60
C LYS A 3 -11.56 13.56 13.46
N PRO A 4 -11.14 13.44 12.19
CA PRO A 4 -12.08 13.35 11.10
C PRO A 4 -13.00 12.13 11.27
N ASP A 5 -14.30 12.37 11.12
CA ASP A 5 -15.37 11.37 11.08
C ASP A 5 -15.11 10.35 9.96
N SER A 6 -15.02 9.07 10.30
CA SER A 6 -14.91 7.89 9.41
C SER A 6 -13.76 7.94 8.38
N GLY A 7 -12.78 7.04 8.54
CA GLY A 7 -11.45 7.06 7.91
C GLY A 7 -11.37 6.86 6.39
N GLU A 8 -12.32 7.32 5.61
CA GLU A 8 -12.32 7.21 4.15
C GLU A 8 -12.24 8.57 3.47
N SER A 9 -11.52 8.68 2.36
CA SER A 9 -11.44 9.91 1.57
C SER A 9 -11.37 9.61 0.08
N ILE A 10 -12.15 10.32 -0.72
CA ILE A 10 -12.02 10.32 -2.18
C ILE A 10 -11.23 11.57 -2.57
N PHE A 11 -10.26 11.42 -3.46
CA PHE A 11 -9.49 12.54 -3.97
C PHE A 11 -9.39 12.49 -5.49
N PHE A 12 -9.35 13.69 -6.07
CA PHE A 12 -9.03 13.90 -7.47
C PHE A 12 -7.98 15.01 -7.56
N GLN A 13 -6.79 14.67 -8.04
CA GLN A 13 -5.69 15.61 -8.18
C GLN A 13 -4.97 15.37 -9.51
N ASP A 14 -4.80 16.44 -10.28
CA ASP A 14 -4.27 16.41 -11.64
C ASP A 14 -5.07 15.47 -12.57
N ASP A 15 -4.55 14.29 -12.84
CA ASP A 15 -5.16 13.23 -13.67
C ASP A 15 -5.47 11.96 -12.89
N ARG A 16 -5.40 12.01 -11.54
CA ARG A 16 -5.55 10.86 -10.66
C ARG A 16 -6.88 10.90 -9.94
N PHE A 17 -7.60 9.79 -10.01
CA PHE A 17 -8.73 9.49 -9.15
C PHE A 17 -8.30 8.44 -8.13
N GLY A 18 -8.55 8.68 -6.84
CA GLY A 18 -8.16 7.75 -5.79
C GLY A 18 -9.15 7.72 -4.63
N VAL A 19 -9.10 6.62 -3.90
CA VAL A 19 -9.80 6.43 -2.64
C VAL A 19 -8.77 5.98 -1.62
N LEU A 20 -8.75 6.66 -0.47
CA LEU A 20 -7.96 6.31 0.69
C LEU A 20 -8.91 5.70 1.72
N TRP A 21 -8.55 4.53 2.23
CA TRP A 21 -9.22 3.92 3.37
C TRP A 21 -8.23 3.81 4.52
N ASN A 22 -8.68 4.20 5.70
CA ASN A 22 -7.98 4.04 6.97
C ASN A 22 -8.81 3.09 7.81
N PHE A 23 -8.14 2.10 8.37
CA PHE A 23 -8.73 1.06 9.20
C PHE A 23 -8.17 1.22 10.61
N ASP A 24 -9.04 1.09 11.60
CA ASP A 24 -8.69 1.18 13.03
C ASP A 24 -9.51 0.09 13.75
N PRO A 25 -8.93 -1.10 13.98
CA PRO A 25 -9.60 -2.24 14.58
C PRO A 25 -9.95 -2.01 16.06
N ASP A 26 -9.39 -0.99 16.71
CA ASP A 26 -9.70 -0.63 18.09
C ASP A 26 -10.97 0.23 18.20
N LEU A 27 -11.47 0.78 17.08
CA LEU A 27 -12.66 1.64 17.06
C LEU A 27 -13.97 0.86 16.89
N ASP A 28 -14.13 0.10 15.80
CA ASP A 28 -15.32 -0.74 15.59
C ASP A 28 -15.09 -1.88 14.57
N ALA A 29 -16.07 -2.80 14.49
CA ALA A 29 -16.03 -3.91 13.53
C ALA A 29 -16.21 -3.47 12.06
N ALA A 30 -16.70 -2.26 11.80
CA ALA A 30 -16.82 -1.68 10.45
C ALA A 30 -15.50 -1.02 9.98
N SER A 31 -14.57 -0.78 10.91
CA SER A 31 -13.24 -0.21 10.73
C SER A 31 -12.18 -1.30 10.54
N VAL A 32 -12.60 -2.57 10.50
CA VAL A 32 -11.76 -3.71 10.14
C VAL A 32 -11.59 -3.76 8.63
N TYR A 33 -10.37 -4.04 8.16
CA TYR A 33 -10.05 -4.21 6.75
C TYR A 33 -10.99 -5.24 6.08
N PRO A 34 -11.83 -4.83 5.12
CA PRO A 34 -12.88 -5.70 4.56
C PRO A 34 -12.37 -6.66 3.47
N GLY A 35 -11.07 -6.63 3.17
CA GLY A 35 -10.47 -7.39 2.07
C GLY A 35 -10.39 -6.58 0.76
N PHE A 36 -9.47 -7.01 -0.10
CA PHE A 36 -9.14 -6.30 -1.34
C PHE A 36 -10.33 -6.26 -2.31
N GLU A 37 -11.05 -7.36 -2.46
CA GLU A 37 -12.15 -7.50 -3.42
C GLU A 37 -13.24 -6.46 -3.17
N ARG A 38 -13.62 -6.28 -1.91
CA ARG A 38 -14.65 -5.31 -1.52
C ARG A 38 -14.19 -3.86 -1.77
N LEU A 39 -12.95 -3.52 -1.44
CA LEU A 39 -12.40 -2.18 -1.71
C LEU A 39 -12.26 -1.92 -3.21
N CYS A 40 -11.88 -2.93 -3.99
CA CYS A 40 -11.78 -2.84 -5.44
C CYS A 40 -13.16 -2.61 -6.08
N GLU A 41 -14.18 -3.38 -5.69
CA GLU A 41 -15.56 -3.18 -6.15
C GLU A 41 -16.05 -1.75 -5.85
N GLU A 42 -15.78 -1.25 -4.64
CA GLU A 42 -16.15 0.10 -4.24
C GLU A 42 -15.42 1.19 -5.04
N LEU A 43 -14.11 1.03 -5.24
CA LEU A 43 -13.30 1.93 -6.06
C LEU A 43 -13.83 2.00 -7.49
N LEU A 44 -14.10 0.84 -8.11
CA LEU A 44 -14.59 0.75 -9.47
C LEU A 44 -15.99 1.37 -9.60
N ALA A 45 -16.87 1.14 -8.62
CA ALA A 45 -18.20 1.76 -8.61
C ALA A 45 -18.12 3.29 -8.51
N ARG A 46 -17.22 3.82 -7.68
CA ARG A 46 -17.00 5.27 -7.54
C ARG A 46 -16.36 5.88 -8.77
N PHE A 47 -15.35 5.23 -9.32
CA PHE A 47 -14.68 5.65 -10.55
C PHE A 47 -15.64 5.63 -11.75
N GLY A 48 -16.53 4.63 -11.83
CA GLY A 48 -17.57 4.56 -12.85
C GLY A 48 -18.50 5.77 -12.80
N ARG A 49 -19.01 6.14 -11.61
CA ARG A 49 -19.83 7.35 -11.43
C ARG A 49 -19.07 8.62 -11.87
N PHE A 50 -17.80 8.73 -11.50
CA PHE A 50 -16.96 9.85 -11.92
C PHE A 50 -16.82 9.90 -13.45
N CYS A 51 -16.60 8.77 -14.11
CA CYS A 51 -16.51 8.70 -15.57
C CYS A 51 -17.82 9.11 -16.25
N ASP A 52 -18.96 8.70 -15.71
CA ASP A 52 -20.29 9.05 -16.22
C ASP A 52 -20.55 10.56 -16.11
N GLU A 53 -20.17 11.17 -14.98
CA GLU A 53 -20.29 12.61 -14.75
C GLU A 53 -19.40 13.42 -15.71
N VAL A 54 -18.13 13.03 -15.84
CA VAL A 54 -17.18 13.69 -16.76
C VAL A 54 -17.62 13.55 -18.22
N SER A 55 -18.07 12.36 -18.60
CA SER A 55 -18.56 12.10 -19.96
C SER A 55 -19.80 12.93 -20.27
N SER A 56 -20.71 13.07 -19.29
CA SER A 56 -21.94 13.87 -19.43
C SER A 56 -21.65 15.38 -19.51
N ALA A 57 -20.64 15.86 -18.80
CA ALA A 57 -20.29 17.29 -18.76
C ALA A 57 -19.42 17.73 -19.95
N GLY A 58 -18.46 16.90 -20.37
CA GLY A 58 -17.42 17.27 -21.35
C GLY A 58 -17.44 16.49 -22.66
N GLY A 59 -18.31 15.49 -22.81
CA GLY A 59 -18.42 14.65 -24.01
C GLY A 59 -17.18 13.80 -24.33
N SER A 60 -16.19 13.78 -23.44
CA SER A 60 -14.92 13.08 -23.62
C SER A 60 -14.86 11.83 -22.75
N ARG A 61 -14.42 10.72 -23.34
CA ARG A 61 -14.18 9.47 -22.61
C ARG A 61 -12.85 9.54 -21.88
N LEU A 62 -12.86 9.24 -20.59
CA LEU A 62 -11.65 9.03 -19.81
C LEU A 62 -11.00 7.70 -20.22
N VAL A 63 -9.67 7.71 -20.35
CA VAL A 63 -8.87 6.52 -20.66
C VAL A 63 -7.91 6.30 -19.51
N VAL A 64 -8.01 5.15 -18.86
CA VAL A 64 -7.08 4.78 -17.79
C VAL A 64 -5.80 4.25 -18.39
N LYS A 65 -4.67 4.76 -17.90
CA LYS A 65 -3.31 4.38 -18.33
C LYS A 65 -2.52 3.71 -17.23
N VAL A 66 -2.82 4.06 -15.98
CA VAL A 66 -2.10 3.63 -14.78
C VAL A 66 -3.12 3.26 -13.71
N ALA A 67 -2.85 2.17 -13.01
CA ALA A 67 -3.53 1.81 -11.77
C ALA A 67 -2.46 1.65 -10.68
N GLU A 68 -2.64 2.34 -9.56
CA GLU A 68 -1.71 2.33 -8.43
C GLU A 68 -2.39 1.72 -7.22
N CYS A 69 -1.65 0.92 -6.47
CA CYS A 69 -2.08 0.39 -5.18
C CYS A 69 -1.02 0.75 -4.13
N VAL A 70 -1.48 1.21 -2.96
CA VAL A 70 -0.64 1.62 -1.84
C VAL A 70 -1.17 0.96 -0.59
N TYR A 71 -0.31 0.22 0.10
CA TYR A 71 -0.56 -0.28 1.45
C TYR A 71 0.41 0.38 2.42
N THR A 72 -0.12 0.89 3.53
CA THR A 72 0.67 1.46 4.62
C THR A 72 0.17 0.82 5.91
N ASN A 73 1.06 0.23 6.69
CA ASN A 73 0.73 -0.32 7.99
C ASN A 73 1.86 -0.07 8.99
N GLU A 74 1.48 0.09 10.24
CA GLU A 74 2.41 0.09 11.36
C GLU A 74 2.73 -1.35 11.77
N ILE A 75 4.01 -1.65 11.93
CA ILE A 75 4.48 -2.93 12.43
C ILE A 75 5.19 -2.68 13.77
N PRO A 76 4.51 -2.95 14.89
CA PRO A 76 5.08 -2.72 16.21
C PRO A 76 6.22 -3.72 16.47
N GLU A 77 7.11 -3.34 17.39
CA GLU A 77 8.18 -4.19 17.93
C GLU A 77 9.24 -4.63 16.91
N VAL A 78 9.22 -4.07 15.69
CA VAL A 78 10.27 -4.31 14.69
C VAL A 78 11.11 -3.05 14.55
N ALA A 79 12.38 -3.14 14.93
CA ALA A 79 13.35 -2.08 14.72
C ALA A 79 13.77 -2.01 13.24
N ILE A 80 14.04 -0.80 12.75
CA ILE A 80 14.35 -0.54 11.33
C ILE A 80 15.62 -1.25 10.83
N ASP A 81 16.65 -1.41 11.67
CA ASP A 81 17.84 -2.22 11.35
C ASP A 81 17.54 -3.70 11.25
N THR A 82 16.72 -4.21 12.17
CA THR A 82 16.28 -5.60 12.17
C THR A 82 15.53 -5.89 10.89
N TYR A 83 14.65 -4.97 10.47
CA TYR A 83 13.97 -5.06 9.19
C TYR A 83 14.96 -5.05 8.02
N ALA A 84 15.82 -4.03 7.92
CA ALA A 84 16.78 -3.90 6.83
C ALA A 84 17.72 -5.12 6.74
N PHE A 85 18.24 -5.60 7.86
CA PHE A 85 19.07 -6.80 7.93
C PHE A 85 18.29 -8.06 7.53
N GLY A 86 17.05 -8.20 8.02
CA GLY A 86 16.15 -9.28 7.65
C GLY A 86 15.95 -9.37 6.13
N ILE A 87 15.67 -8.24 5.48
CA ILE A 87 15.57 -8.16 4.02
C ILE A 87 16.87 -8.58 3.32
N LEU A 88 18.01 -8.05 3.77
CA LEU A 88 19.31 -8.30 3.13
C LEU A 88 19.78 -9.75 3.27
N THR A 89 19.34 -10.45 4.32
CA THR A 89 19.71 -11.84 4.60
C THR A 89 18.61 -12.85 4.25
N GLY A 90 17.46 -12.38 3.77
CA GLY A 90 16.28 -13.20 3.54
C GLY A 90 15.74 -13.85 4.81
N TRP A 91 15.89 -13.17 5.96
CA TRP A 91 15.48 -13.64 7.29
C TRP A 91 16.12 -14.96 7.73
N ASN A 92 17.29 -15.32 7.18
CA ASN A 92 18.00 -16.58 7.49
C ASN A 92 19.05 -16.45 8.60
N GLN A 93 19.19 -15.27 9.21
CA GLN A 93 20.17 -15.01 10.24
C GLN A 93 19.56 -14.18 11.37
N ASP A 94 19.92 -14.51 12.60
CA ASP A 94 19.55 -13.70 13.75
C ASP A 94 20.36 -12.41 13.76
N TYR A 95 19.69 -11.30 14.07
CA TYR A 95 20.30 -10.00 14.23
C TYR A 95 20.10 -9.51 15.65
N ILE A 96 21.16 -8.99 16.26
CA ILE A 96 21.06 -8.28 17.53
C ILE A 96 20.90 -6.81 17.16
N ALA A 97 19.69 -6.28 17.42
CA ALA A 97 19.34 -4.89 17.14
C ALA A 97 20.35 -3.92 17.75
N ASN A 98 20.70 -2.89 16.99
CA ASN A 98 21.51 -1.78 17.47
C ASN A 98 20.57 -0.60 17.81
N PRO A 99 20.35 -0.31 19.11
CA PRO A 99 19.39 0.69 19.55
C PRO A 99 19.78 2.15 19.21
N SER A 100 20.86 2.36 18.45
CA SER A 100 21.34 3.70 18.08
C SER A 100 20.70 4.27 16.81
N LEU A 101 19.90 3.51 16.07
CA LEU A 101 19.15 4.04 14.94
C LEU A 101 17.91 4.77 15.42
N ARG A 102 17.85 6.06 15.05
CA ARG A 102 16.94 7.06 15.62
C ARG A 102 15.63 7.14 14.84
N GLU A 103 14.67 7.82 15.44
CA GLU A 103 13.50 8.42 14.79
C GLU A 103 13.91 9.11 13.47
N GLY A 104 13.13 8.88 12.41
CA GLY A 104 13.37 9.42 11.08
C GLY A 104 14.36 8.62 10.22
N THR A 105 14.80 7.45 10.68
CA THR A 105 15.57 6.52 9.83
C THR A 105 14.64 5.82 8.84
N MET A 106 15.03 5.80 7.57
CA MET A 106 14.28 5.16 6.49
C MET A 106 15.14 4.11 5.79
N PHE A 107 14.54 2.96 5.50
CA PHE A 107 15.09 1.95 4.59
C PHE A 107 14.11 1.74 3.44
N SER A 108 14.60 1.90 2.21
CA SER A 108 13.78 1.67 1.02
C SER A 108 14.49 0.75 0.05
N ARG A 109 13.70 -0.14 -0.57
CA ARG A 109 14.19 -1.02 -1.62
C ARG A 109 13.21 -0.99 -2.79
N HIS A 110 13.78 -0.89 -3.97
CA HIS A 110 13.07 -0.90 -5.24
C HIS A 110 13.31 -2.26 -5.88
N TYR A 111 12.24 -2.96 -6.23
CA TYR A 111 12.34 -4.30 -6.79
C TYR A 111 11.52 -4.43 -8.05
N HIS A 112 12.12 -5.06 -9.04
CA HIS A 112 11.45 -5.46 -10.26
C HIS A 112 11.33 -6.98 -10.20
N SER A 113 10.11 -7.48 -10.32
CA SER A 113 9.92 -8.92 -10.32
C SER A 113 10.58 -9.56 -11.53
N GLU A 114 11.13 -10.76 -11.34
CA GLU A 114 11.73 -11.51 -12.45
C GLU A 114 10.66 -11.75 -13.53
N GLY A 115 10.92 -11.26 -14.74
CA GLY A 115 10.02 -11.39 -15.89
C GLY A 115 9.19 -10.14 -16.22
N ASP A 116 9.14 -9.14 -15.33
CA ASP A 116 8.43 -7.89 -15.60
C ASP A 116 9.21 -6.68 -15.06
N LYS A 117 10.04 -6.10 -15.95
CA LYS A 117 10.86 -4.93 -15.62
C LYS A 117 10.05 -3.64 -15.53
N ASP A 118 8.80 -3.64 -15.97
CA ASP A 118 8.02 -2.42 -16.13
C ASP A 118 7.09 -2.16 -14.92
N ARG A 119 7.03 -3.10 -13.97
CA ARG A 119 6.25 -2.98 -12.72
C ARG A 119 7.14 -3.06 -11.48
N PRO A 120 7.79 -1.95 -11.08
CA PRO A 120 8.53 -1.91 -9.83
C PRO A 120 7.59 -1.90 -8.63
N VAL A 121 7.94 -2.67 -7.60
CA VAL A 121 7.37 -2.53 -6.26
C VAL A 121 8.36 -1.72 -5.41
N TRP A 122 7.86 -0.65 -4.82
CA TRP A 122 8.58 0.18 -3.87
C TRP A 122 8.16 -0.19 -2.46
N VAL A 123 9.12 -0.59 -1.64
CA VAL A 123 8.88 -0.80 -0.21
C VAL A 123 9.75 0.16 0.57
N SER A 124 9.13 0.86 1.50
CA SER A 124 9.78 1.79 2.42
C SER A 124 9.37 1.46 3.83
N ALA A 125 10.34 1.29 4.71
CA ALA A 125 10.14 1.21 6.14
C ALA A 125 10.72 2.46 6.79
N THR A 126 9.95 3.09 7.67
CA THR A 126 10.38 4.28 8.41
C THR A 126 10.23 4.03 9.90
N ALA A 127 11.25 4.37 10.69
CA ALA A 127 11.14 4.43 12.14
C ALA A 127 10.48 5.75 12.54
N GLU A 128 9.29 5.69 13.14
CA GLU A 128 8.51 6.85 13.57
C GLU A 128 8.33 6.83 15.09
N GLY A 129 8.52 7.97 15.75
CA GLY A 129 8.36 8.13 17.20
C GLY A 129 9.49 7.54 18.05
N GLU A 130 9.24 7.48 19.35
CA GLU A 130 10.18 6.98 20.37
C GLU A 130 10.05 5.47 20.62
N ASP A 131 8.92 4.87 20.22
CA ASP A 131 8.65 3.44 20.41
C ASP A 131 9.33 2.59 19.31
N ILE A 132 9.60 1.33 19.63
CA ILE A 132 10.17 0.38 18.66
C ILE A 132 9.05 -0.06 17.71
N GLY A 133 9.13 0.40 16.46
CA GLY A 133 8.25 0.00 15.37
C GLY A 133 8.68 0.63 14.05
N ILE A 134 8.05 0.16 12.97
CA ILE A 134 8.20 0.76 11.65
C ILE A 134 6.84 1.02 11.01
N THR A 135 6.74 2.10 10.26
CA THR A 135 5.68 2.29 9.26
C THR A 135 6.16 1.69 7.96
N LEU A 136 5.51 0.60 7.51
CA LEU A 136 5.82 -0.09 6.27
C LEU A 136 4.86 0.35 5.18
N GLN A 137 5.39 1.01 4.16
CA GLN A 137 4.66 1.40 2.96
C GLN A 137 5.11 0.55 1.78
N LEU A 138 4.15 -0.05 1.08
CA LEU A 138 4.35 -0.72 -0.19
C LEU A 138 3.53 -0.03 -1.27
N VAL A 139 4.18 0.29 -2.39
CA VAL A 139 3.58 0.96 -3.54
C VAL A 139 3.93 0.19 -4.81
N THR A 140 2.94 -0.02 -5.66
CA THR A 140 3.20 -0.51 -7.01
C THR A 140 2.15 0.02 -7.96
N ARG A 141 2.50 -0.03 -9.25
CA ARG A 141 1.66 0.44 -10.33
C ARG A 141 1.65 -0.54 -11.49
N SER A 142 0.48 -0.68 -12.08
CA SER A 142 0.27 -1.33 -13.37
C SER A 142 0.10 -0.25 -14.43
N GLU A 143 0.82 -0.37 -15.54
CA GLU A 143 0.79 0.59 -16.65
C GLU A 143 0.58 -0.17 -17.98
N ALA A 144 -0.07 0.50 -18.93
CA ALA A 144 -0.20 -0.01 -20.30
C ALA A 144 0.03 1.10 -21.33
N GLU A 145 0.67 0.76 -22.46
CA GLU A 145 0.79 1.69 -23.60
C GLU A 145 -0.61 2.06 -24.15
N GLY A 146 -1.53 1.10 -24.13
CA GLY A 146 -2.93 1.21 -24.57
C GLY A 146 -3.89 1.65 -23.46
N GLU A 147 -5.15 1.27 -23.59
CA GLU A 147 -6.14 1.44 -22.52
C GLU A 147 -5.96 0.33 -21.48
N LEU A 148 -5.81 0.70 -20.22
CA LEU A 148 -5.76 -0.22 -19.10
C LEU A 148 -7.17 -0.40 -18.54
N SER A 149 -7.62 -1.65 -18.40
CA SER A 149 -8.84 -1.92 -17.62
C SER A 149 -8.54 -1.62 -16.15
N PRO A 150 -9.29 -0.70 -15.49
CA PRO A 150 -9.03 -0.32 -14.11
C PRO A 150 -9.01 -1.52 -13.17
N GLU A 151 -9.96 -2.43 -13.31
CA GLU A 151 -10.06 -3.66 -12.50
C GLU A 151 -8.81 -4.52 -12.65
N SER A 152 -8.40 -4.81 -13.88
CA SER A 152 -7.21 -5.64 -14.12
C SER A 152 -5.93 -4.96 -13.63
N GLY A 153 -5.83 -3.64 -13.81
CA GLY A 153 -4.66 -2.87 -13.39
C GLY A 153 -4.50 -2.86 -11.87
N ILE A 154 -5.59 -2.59 -11.15
CA ILE A 154 -5.61 -2.60 -9.68
C ILE A 154 -5.31 -4.00 -9.14
N LYS A 155 -5.88 -5.05 -9.75
CA LYS A 155 -5.63 -6.43 -9.35
C LYS A 155 -4.17 -6.86 -9.54
N VAL A 156 -3.59 -6.55 -10.70
CA VAL A 156 -2.17 -6.85 -10.96
C VAL A 156 -1.28 -6.10 -9.96
N ALA A 157 -1.56 -4.82 -9.70
CA ALA A 157 -0.84 -4.06 -8.69
C ALA A 157 -0.98 -4.70 -7.30
N HIS A 158 -2.18 -5.08 -6.89
CA HIS A 158 -2.41 -5.76 -5.62
C HIS A 158 -1.63 -7.08 -5.49
N ASP A 159 -1.70 -7.95 -6.50
CA ASP A 159 -1.01 -9.25 -6.48
C ASP A 159 0.52 -9.07 -6.38
N ASP A 160 1.07 -8.06 -7.06
CA ASP A 160 2.48 -7.70 -6.96
C ASP A 160 2.85 -7.21 -5.55
N LEU A 161 2.00 -6.38 -4.91
CA LEU A 161 2.20 -5.96 -3.51
C LEU A 161 2.19 -7.14 -2.55
N ILE A 162 1.20 -8.04 -2.65
CA ILE A 162 1.07 -9.17 -1.72
C ILE A 162 2.26 -10.12 -1.86
N ARG A 163 2.69 -10.39 -3.10
CA ARG A 163 3.89 -11.19 -3.34
C ARG A 163 5.13 -10.57 -2.70
N THR A 164 5.37 -9.28 -2.93
CA THR A 164 6.51 -8.58 -2.32
C THR A 164 6.40 -8.52 -0.81
N PHE A 165 5.21 -8.28 -0.27
CA PHE A 165 4.96 -8.30 1.17
C PHE A 165 5.36 -9.65 1.78
N VAL A 166 4.92 -10.76 1.20
CA VAL A 166 5.25 -12.11 1.68
C VAL A 166 6.76 -12.38 1.62
N GLU A 167 7.43 -11.96 0.55
CA GLU A 167 8.88 -12.15 0.40
C GLU A 167 9.67 -11.31 1.42
N TRP A 168 9.18 -10.10 1.73
CA TRP A 168 9.94 -9.06 2.45
C TRP A 168 9.49 -8.88 3.89
N THR A 169 8.72 -9.83 4.41
CA THR A 169 8.35 -9.85 5.82
C THR A 169 8.69 -11.19 6.43
N SER A 170 8.96 -11.20 7.73
CA SER A 170 9.05 -12.44 8.48
C SER A 170 7.65 -13.02 8.71
N GLU A 171 7.55 -14.28 9.10
CA GLU A 171 6.28 -14.90 9.45
C GLU A 171 5.58 -14.17 10.61
N GLY A 172 6.32 -13.74 11.63
CA GLY A 172 5.74 -12.97 12.75
C GLY A 172 5.16 -11.62 12.30
N MET A 173 5.82 -10.94 11.36
CA MET A 173 5.31 -9.69 10.80
C MET A 173 4.01 -9.91 10.01
N ARG A 174 3.92 -11.01 9.25
CA ARG A 174 2.69 -11.36 8.54
C ARG A 174 1.53 -11.69 9.48
N GLN A 175 1.81 -12.39 10.57
CA GLN A 175 0.79 -12.73 11.56
C GLN A 175 0.25 -11.49 12.26
N ASN A 176 1.10 -10.49 12.50
CA ASN A 176 0.75 -9.22 13.13
C ASN A 176 0.17 -8.19 12.14
N TRP A 177 0.19 -8.48 10.84
CA TRP A 177 -0.33 -7.57 9.81
C TRP A 177 -1.84 -7.43 9.92
N GLY A 178 -2.31 -6.18 10.05
CA GLY A 178 -3.74 -5.87 10.23
C GLY A 178 -4.31 -6.31 11.59
N GLN A 179 -3.47 -6.64 12.57
CA GLN A 179 -3.89 -6.86 13.96
C GLN A 179 -3.98 -5.56 14.78
N LYS A 180 -3.72 -4.42 14.16
CA LYS A 180 -3.88 -3.08 14.72
C LYS A 180 -4.28 -2.11 13.63
#